data_AF-A0A355SBK7-F1
#
_entry.id   AF-A0A355SBK7-F1
#
_cell.length_a   1.000
_cell.length_b   1.000
_cell.length_c   1.000
_cell.angle_alpha   90.00
_cell.angle_beta   90.00
_cell.angle_gamma   90.00
#
_symmetry.space_group_name_H-M   'P 1'
#
loop_
_entity.id
_entity.type
_entity.pdbx_description
1 polymer ?
#
loop_
_entity_poly.entity_id
_entity_poly.type
_entity_poly.pdbx_seq_one_letter_code
_entity_poly.pdbx_strand_id
1 'polypeptide(L)'
;VGENLEVSLWAENPQLNKPIQMNFDPAGRLWVASSEAYPMIEVGQAAPDKILILEDTNADGKADTSTVFADGLLIPTGVEPGDGGCYVAQSTDLLFLKDTNGDGKADLKQRVLSGFGTEDTHHNLHTLRWGPDGRLYMNQSIYTRTDTETPRGVVRLKAGGGFRYNTSTMRMEVVFRGLVNSWGHQFDDFGQSFLTDGAGFSGIAYSFPGAAFKPTPGAKRVLGLISPGSYPKFASTEIIAGNSFPPEWQGSVITCDFRANRVTRFSLEEQGAGFVTTQEDDLLRTASSTFRPIDVKQGPDGALYIADWSNPIINHGEVDFRDERR
;
A
#
# COMPACT_ATOMS: atom_id res chain seq x y z
N VAL A 1 -0.05 -12.59 19.84
CA VAL A 1 1.02 -11.59 19.71
C VAL A 1 2.33 -12.33 19.92
N GLY A 2 3.36 -12.01 19.15
CA GLY A 2 4.70 -12.60 19.28
C GLY A 2 5.34 -12.29 20.63
N GLU A 3 6.43 -12.98 20.95
CA GLU A 3 7.16 -12.73 22.20
C GLU A 3 7.73 -11.31 22.26
N ASN A 4 7.71 -10.69 23.44
CA ASN A 4 8.21 -9.33 23.69
C ASN A 4 7.56 -8.21 22.85
N LEU A 5 6.35 -8.45 22.33
CA LEU A 5 5.54 -7.44 21.66
C LEU A 5 4.27 -7.15 22.47
N GLU A 6 3.85 -5.90 22.41
CA GLU A 6 2.53 -5.46 22.86
C GLU A 6 1.74 -4.99 21.64
N VAL A 7 0.43 -5.27 21.63
CA VAL A 7 -0.49 -4.70 20.64
C VAL A 7 -1.56 -3.91 21.38
N SER A 8 -1.74 -2.66 20.98
CA SER A 8 -2.77 -1.76 21.49
C SER A 8 -3.63 -1.25 20.35
N LEU A 9 -4.89 -0.91 20.65
CA LEU A 9 -5.76 -0.25 19.71
C LEU A 9 -5.41 1.25 19.69
N TRP A 10 -4.95 1.74 18.53
CA TRP A 10 -4.56 3.13 18.36
C TRP A 10 -5.72 4.02 17.87
N ALA A 11 -6.54 3.53 16.93
CA ALA A 11 -7.72 4.21 16.41
C ALA A 11 -8.77 3.21 15.93
N GLU A 12 -10.06 3.56 16.03
CA GLU A 12 -11.18 2.73 15.57
C GLU A 12 -12.36 3.58 15.05
N ASN A 13 -13.42 2.93 14.58
CA ASN A 13 -14.66 3.62 14.21
C ASN A 13 -15.18 4.43 15.43
N PRO A 14 -15.62 5.70 15.25
CA PRO A 14 -15.88 6.39 13.99
C PRO A 14 -14.71 7.23 13.44
N GLN A 15 -13.50 7.14 14.01
CA GLN A 15 -12.35 7.96 13.56
C GLN A 15 -11.87 7.58 12.16
N LEU A 16 -11.99 6.30 11.78
CA LEU A 16 -11.67 5.80 10.45
C LEU A 16 -12.61 4.66 10.06
N ASN A 17 -12.85 4.51 8.77
CA ASN A 17 -13.63 3.41 8.19
C ASN A 17 -12.83 2.77 7.06
N LYS A 18 -12.73 1.43 7.04
CA LYS A 18 -12.24 0.66 5.88
C LYS A 18 -10.94 1.24 5.27
N PRO A 19 -9.82 1.26 6.02
CA PRO A 19 -8.55 1.81 5.54
C PRO A 19 -7.98 0.92 4.41
N ILE A 20 -7.42 1.51 3.35
CA ILE A 20 -6.76 0.78 2.24
C ILE A 20 -5.23 0.93 2.26
N GLN A 21 -4.74 2.16 2.46
CA GLN A 21 -3.31 2.46 2.59
C GLN A 21 -3.12 3.57 3.62
N MET A 22 -2.01 3.54 4.34
CA MET A 22 -1.58 4.59 5.24
C MET A 22 -0.12 4.99 5.07
N ASN A 23 0.17 6.27 5.30
CA ASN A 23 1.53 6.81 5.32
C ASN A 23 1.60 7.98 6.33
N PHE A 24 2.78 8.20 6.92
CA PHE A 24 3.02 9.33 7.81
C PHE A 24 3.53 10.55 7.04
N ASP A 25 3.13 11.73 7.48
CA ASP A 25 3.75 12.98 7.01
C ASP A 25 4.94 13.41 7.90
N PRO A 26 5.72 14.43 7.50
CA PRO A 26 6.85 14.92 8.31
C PRO A 26 6.48 15.52 9.68
N ALA A 27 5.19 15.81 9.92
CA ALA A 27 4.71 16.25 11.23
C ALA A 27 4.31 15.06 12.13
N GLY A 28 4.43 13.83 11.63
CA GLY A 28 4.12 12.60 12.34
C GLY A 28 2.63 12.24 12.35
N ARG A 29 1.84 12.86 11.48
CA ARG A 29 0.40 12.59 11.37
C ARG A 29 0.16 11.41 10.44
N LEU A 30 -0.79 10.54 10.77
CA LEU A 30 -1.12 9.37 9.95
C LEU A 30 -2.17 9.73 8.90
N TRP A 31 -1.80 9.64 7.63
CA TRP A 31 -2.70 9.84 6.51
C TRP A 31 -3.26 8.50 6.05
N VAL A 32 -4.57 8.42 5.87
CA VAL A 32 -5.28 7.17 5.55
C VAL A 32 -6.18 7.36 4.34
N ALA A 33 -5.99 6.52 3.33
CA ALA A 33 -6.97 6.33 2.26
C ALA A 33 -8.10 5.44 2.79
N SER A 34 -9.30 6.01 2.94
CA SER A 34 -10.47 5.35 3.50
C SER A 34 -11.50 5.13 2.39
N SER A 35 -11.98 3.89 2.23
CA SER A 35 -12.98 3.58 1.20
C SER A 35 -14.11 2.70 1.70
N GLU A 36 -15.30 3.28 1.76
CA GLU A 36 -16.54 2.59 2.07
C GLU A 36 -17.17 2.01 0.80
N ALA A 37 -16.91 2.60 -0.37
CA ALA A 37 -17.37 2.11 -1.66
C ALA A 37 -16.57 0.90 -2.18
N TYR A 38 -15.37 0.63 -1.67
CA TYR A 38 -14.59 -0.52 -2.14
C TYR A 38 -15.27 -1.87 -1.81
N PRO A 39 -15.27 -2.84 -2.74
CA PRO A 39 -14.62 -2.81 -4.06
C PRO A 39 -15.52 -2.35 -5.20
N MET A 40 -16.77 -1.95 -4.95
CA MET A 40 -17.75 -1.70 -6.00
C MET A 40 -18.64 -0.51 -5.68
N ILE A 41 -18.65 0.45 -6.61
CA ILE A 41 -19.56 1.60 -6.56
C ILE A 41 -20.96 1.15 -6.99
N GLU A 42 -21.97 1.47 -6.19
CA GLU A 42 -23.38 1.25 -6.56
C GLU A 42 -23.87 2.28 -7.57
N VAL A 43 -24.86 1.90 -8.39
CA VAL A 43 -25.44 2.81 -9.39
C VAL A 43 -26.08 4.01 -8.68
N GLY A 44 -25.56 5.21 -8.95
CA GLY A 44 -26.04 6.45 -8.34
C GLY A 44 -25.50 6.72 -6.93
N GLN A 45 -24.56 5.90 -6.43
CA GLN A 45 -23.90 6.15 -5.16
C GLN A 45 -23.11 7.47 -5.21
N ALA A 46 -23.24 8.28 -4.16
CA ALA A 46 -22.34 9.40 -3.95
C ALA A 46 -20.90 8.88 -3.77
N ALA A 47 -19.90 9.71 -4.08
CA ALA A 47 -18.49 9.41 -3.83
C ALA A 47 -18.21 9.52 -2.32
N PRO A 48 -18.26 8.42 -1.53
CA PRO A 48 -18.34 8.49 -0.07
C PRO A 48 -16.96 8.53 0.58
N ASP A 49 -15.92 8.26 -0.21
CA ASP A 49 -14.60 7.93 0.26
C ASP A 49 -13.78 9.18 0.53
N LYS A 50 -12.78 9.03 1.41
CA LYS A 50 -12.10 10.14 2.06
C LYS A 50 -10.61 9.89 2.17
N ILE A 51 -9.86 11.00 2.29
CA ILE A 51 -8.55 11.00 2.92
C ILE A 51 -8.72 11.53 4.34
N LEU A 52 -8.26 10.75 5.31
CA LEU A 52 -8.29 11.09 6.72
C LEU A 52 -6.87 11.40 7.20
N ILE A 53 -6.75 12.30 8.17
CA ILE A 53 -5.54 12.56 8.94
C ILE A 53 -5.85 12.27 10.40
N LEU A 54 -5.11 11.33 11.01
CA LEU A 54 -5.26 10.96 12.41
C LEU A 54 -4.01 11.38 13.18
N GLU A 55 -4.21 11.89 14.40
CA GLU A 55 -3.13 12.35 15.27
C GLU A 55 -3.40 11.92 16.72
N ASP A 56 -2.32 11.56 17.39
CA ASP A 56 -2.23 11.46 18.85
C ASP A 56 -1.57 12.77 19.33
N THR A 57 -2.38 13.72 19.81
CA THR A 57 -1.90 15.06 20.16
C THR A 57 -1.38 15.15 21.58
N ASN A 58 -1.63 14.13 22.40
CA ASN A 58 -1.22 14.06 23.80
C ASN A 58 -0.11 13.02 24.08
N ALA A 59 0.27 12.24 23.05
CA ALA A 59 1.27 11.18 23.07
C ALA A 59 0.97 10.04 24.07
N ASP A 60 -0.32 9.69 24.23
CA ASP A 60 -0.76 8.58 25.11
C ASP A 60 -0.83 7.22 24.41
N GLY A 61 -0.46 7.17 23.13
CA GLY A 61 -0.48 5.96 22.31
C GLY A 61 -1.85 5.71 21.68
N LYS A 62 -2.71 6.73 21.56
CA LYS A 62 -4.01 6.65 20.88
C LYS A 62 -4.28 7.91 20.07
N ALA A 63 -4.89 7.74 18.90
CA ALA A 63 -5.38 8.88 18.15
C ALA A 63 -6.53 9.55 18.92
N ASP A 64 -6.42 10.86 19.12
CA ASP A 64 -7.47 11.68 19.73
C ASP A 64 -8.15 12.60 18.71
N THR A 65 -7.55 12.76 17.52
CA THR A 65 -8.14 13.52 16.41
C THR A 65 -8.27 12.70 15.14
N SER A 66 -9.31 13.02 14.36
CA SER A 66 -9.49 12.55 12.99
C SER A 66 -10.07 13.68 12.15
N THR A 67 -9.30 14.14 11.17
CA THR A 67 -9.69 15.20 10.25
C THR A 67 -9.97 14.62 8.87
N VAL A 68 -11.13 14.95 8.31
CA VAL A 68 -11.42 14.70 6.89
C VAL A 68 -10.69 15.75 6.07
N PHE A 69 -9.52 15.40 5.55
CA PHE A 69 -8.71 16.28 4.71
C PHE A 69 -9.33 16.45 3.33
N ALA A 70 -9.84 15.35 2.75
CA ALA A 70 -10.56 15.38 1.48
C ALA A 70 -11.70 14.38 1.49
N ASP A 71 -12.80 14.73 0.82
CA ASP A 71 -13.96 13.88 0.60
C ASP A 71 -14.38 13.88 -0.88
N GLY A 72 -15.48 13.21 -1.20
CA GLY A 72 -15.97 13.14 -2.58
C GLY A 72 -15.04 12.32 -3.48
N LEU A 73 -14.38 11.30 -2.91
CA LEU A 73 -13.46 10.42 -3.62
C LEU A 73 -14.13 9.10 -4.02
N LEU A 74 -13.60 8.47 -5.06
CA LEU A 74 -14.10 7.23 -5.64
C LEU A 74 -13.05 6.13 -5.56
N ILE A 75 -13.11 5.31 -4.52
CA ILE A 75 -12.18 4.21 -4.26
C ILE A 75 -10.72 4.70 -4.28
N PRO A 76 -10.32 5.54 -3.31
CA PRO A 76 -8.92 5.89 -3.12
C PRO A 76 -8.16 4.65 -2.61
N THR A 77 -7.20 4.19 -3.41
CA THR A 77 -6.41 2.97 -3.17
C THR A 77 -4.98 3.26 -2.73
N GLY A 78 -4.60 4.55 -2.66
CA GLY A 78 -3.34 4.95 -2.07
C GLY A 78 -3.29 6.43 -1.71
N VAL A 79 -2.48 6.75 -0.71
CA VAL A 79 -2.23 8.12 -0.25
C VAL A 79 -0.75 8.28 0.08
N GLU A 80 -0.13 9.37 -0.38
CA GLU A 80 1.26 9.71 -0.05
C GLU A 80 1.37 11.23 0.20
N PRO A 81 1.62 11.66 1.45
CA PRO A 81 1.92 13.06 1.75
C PRO A 81 3.18 13.54 0.99
N GLY A 82 3.15 14.76 0.46
CA GLY A 82 4.29 15.31 -0.29
C GLY A 82 3.95 16.60 -1.02
N ASP A 83 4.97 17.36 -1.43
CA ASP A 83 4.84 18.62 -2.17
C ASP A 83 3.89 19.66 -1.51
N GLY A 84 3.78 19.60 -0.17
CA GLY A 84 2.91 20.46 0.62
C GLY A 84 1.42 20.10 0.56
N GLY A 85 1.07 18.90 0.11
CA GLY A 85 -0.27 18.33 0.11
C GLY A 85 -0.18 16.79 0.19
N CYS A 86 -0.99 16.08 -0.58
CA CYS A 86 -0.85 14.64 -0.77
C CYS A 86 -1.18 14.21 -2.20
N TYR A 87 -0.56 13.10 -2.60
CA TYR A 87 -0.92 12.36 -3.80
C TYR A 87 -1.91 11.26 -3.43
N VAL A 88 -2.95 11.10 -4.24
CA VAL A 88 -4.00 10.09 -4.04
C VAL A 88 -4.19 9.28 -5.30
N ALA A 89 -3.97 7.97 -5.21
CA ALA A 89 -4.36 7.05 -6.26
C ALA A 89 -5.85 6.78 -6.10
N GLN A 90 -6.65 7.14 -7.09
CA GLN A 90 -8.09 7.02 -7.04
C GLN A 90 -8.62 6.56 -8.39
N SER A 91 -9.15 5.33 -8.46
CA SER A 91 -9.79 4.81 -9.66
C SER A 91 -8.90 5.00 -10.91
N THR A 92 -9.29 5.86 -11.84
CA THR A 92 -8.59 6.12 -13.11
C THR A 92 -7.52 7.22 -13.06
N ASP A 93 -7.32 7.84 -11.90
CA ASP A 93 -6.55 9.06 -11.72
C ASP A 93 -5.49 8.96 -10.61
N LEU A 94 -4.38 9.69 -10.81
CA LEU A 94 -3.54 10.17 -9.71
C LEU A 94 -3.91 11.63 -9.46
N LEU A 95 -4.38 11.92 -8.25
CA LEU A 95 -4.73 13.27 -7.81
C LEU A 95 -3.60 13.86 -6.96
N PHE A 96 -3.47 15.18 -7.00
CA PHE A 96 -2.76 15.99 -6.02
C PHE A 96 -3.78 16.87 -5.29
N LEU A 97 -3.85 16.73 -3.98
CA LEU A 97 -4.78 17.44 -3.11
C LEU A 97 -3.97 18.31 -2.15
N LYS A 98 -4.39 19.56 -1.95
CA LYS A 98 -3.68 20.49 -1.07
C LYS A 98 -4.63 21.45 -0.38
N ASP A 99 -4.34 21.73 0.88
CA ASP A 99 -4.91 22.85 1.63
C ASP A 99 -4.05 24.10 1.36
N THR A 100 -4.63 25.11 0.71
CA THR A 100 -3.95 26.37 0.38
C THR A 100 -4.24 27.51 1.36
N ASN A 101 -5.15 27.30 2.31
CA ASN A 101 -5.61 28.34 3.23
C ASN A 101 -5.34 28.02 4.72
N GLY A 102 -4.96 26.79 5.04
CA GLY A 102 -4.56 26.34 6.37
C GLY A 102 -5.71 25.90 7.29
N ASP A 103 -6.90 25.60 6.75
CA ASP A 103 -8.07 25.13 7.52
C ASP A 103 -8.10 23.61 7.77
N GLY A 104 -7.07 22.88 7.31
CA GLY A 104 -6.95 21.44 7.44
C GLY A 104 -7.73 20.66 6.39
N LYS A 105 -8.26 21.31 5.35
CA LYS A 105 -9.01 20.67 4.25
C LYS A 105 -8.43 21.04 2.90
N ALA A 106 -8.41 20.06 1.99
CA ALA A 106 -7.98 20.29 0.63
C ALA A 106 -8.98 21.20 -0.11
N ASP A 107 -8.51 22.37 -0.55
CA ASP A 107 -9.25 23.28 -1.42
C ASP A 107 -8.71 23.28 -2.86
N LEU A 108 -7.49 22.77 -3.07
CA LEU A 108 -6.94 22.45 -4.38
C LEU A 108 -7.09 20.96 -4.66
N LYS A 109 -7.72 20.63 -5.80
CA LYS A 109 -7.77 19.28 -6.37
C LYS A 109 -7.30 19.32 -7.82
N GLN A 110 -6.14 18.72 -8.07
CA GLN A 110 -5.56 18.61 -9.39
C GLN A 110 -5.42 17.15 -9.79
N ARG A 111 -5.91 16.79 -10.98
CA ARG A 111 -5.57 15.51 -11.61
C ARG A 111 -4.19 15.65 -12.27
N VAL A 112 -3.18 14.97 -11.71
CA VAL A 112 -1.80 15.06 -12.22
C VAL A 112 -1.50 14.01 -13.27
N LEU A 113 -2.11 12.82 -13.16
CA LEU A 113 -2.06 11.76 -14.17
C LEU A 113 -3.44 11.09 -14.28
N SER A 114 -3.72 10.51 -15.44
CA SER A 114 -4.96 9.77 -15.71
C SER A 114 -4.72 8.61 -16.66
N GLY A 115 -5.77 7.85 -16.96
CA GLY A 115 -5.70 6.72 -17.89
C GLY A 115 -5.23 5.42 -17.22
N PHE A 116 -5.36 5.35 -15.89
CA PHE A 116 -5.22 4.10 -15.15
C PHE A 116 -6.48 3.25 -15.31
N GLY A 117 -6.29 1.93 -15.45
CA GLY A 117 -7.38 0.98 -15.66
C GLY A 117 -8.13 0.64 -14.38
N THR A 118 -9.42 0.34 -14.51
CA THR A 118 -10.30 -0.06 -13.40
C THR A 118 -11.12 -1.30 -13.74
N GLU A 119 -10.61 -2.16 -14.62
CA GLU A 119 -11.29 -3.39 -15.03
C GLU A 119 -11.51 -4.35 -13.84
N ASP A 120 -10.62 -4.30 -12.84
CA ASP A 120 -10.77 -4.93 -11.55
C ASP A 120 -10.26 -3.97 -10.47
N THR A 121 -11.15 -3.52 -9.57
CA THR A 121 -10.84 -2.53 -8.54
C THR A 121 -9.81 -3.01 -7.51
N HIS A 122 -9.63 -4.32 -7.34
CA HIS A 122 -8.58 -4.89 -6.49
C HIS A 122 -7.18 -4.74 -7.11
N HIS A 123 -7.11 -4.33 -8.38
CA HIS A 123 -5.90 -4.27 -9.20
C HIS A 123 -5.58 -2.84 -9.70
N ASN A 124 -6.30 -1.82 -9.23
CA ASN A 124 -6.13 -0.40 -9.58
C ASN A 124 -4.72 0.12 -9.29
N LEU A 125 -4.44 1.39 -9.63
CA LEU A 125 -3.23 2.07 -9.17
C LEU A 125 -3.22 2.12 -7.62
N HIS A 126 -2.12 1.74 -6.98
CA HIS A 126 -2.04 1.62 -5.52
C HIS A 126 -0.59 1.71 -5.03
N THR A 127 -0.38 1.55 -3.72
CA THR A 127 0.95 1.51 -3.08
C THR A 127 1.78 2.75 -3.45
N LEU A 128 1.26 3.94 -3.13
CA LEU A 128 2.01 5.18 -3.32
C LEU A 128 3.09 5.30 -2.26
N ARG A 129 4.34 5.59 -2.67
CA ARG A 129 5.48 5.86 -1.78
C ARG A 129 6.53 6.74 -2.44
N TRP A 130 7.19 7.59 -1.67
CA TRP A 130 8.44 8.21 -2.11
C TRP A 130 9.59 7.20 -2.15
N GLY A 131 10.32 7.18 -3.26
CA GLY A 131 11.58 6.45 -3.36
C GLY A 131 12.77 7.30 -2.93
N PRO A 132 13.93 6.66 -2.69
CA PRO A 132 15.16 7.34 -2.27
C PRO A 132 15.70 8.33 -3.33
N ASP A 133 15.23 8.24 -4.57
CA ASP A 133 15.56 9.16 -5.65
C ASP A 133 14.62 10.38 -5.76
N GLY A 134 13.76 10.58 -4.75
CA GLY A 134 12.83 11.72 -4.67
C GLY A 134 11.68 11.64 -5.68
N ARG A 135 11.35 10.44 -6.16
CA ARG A 135 10.25 10.20 -7.11
C ARG A 135 9.15 9.39 -6.47
N LEU A 136 7.93 9.59 -6.96
CA LEU A 136 6.76 8.86 -6.49
C LEU A 136 6.70 7.50 -7.18
N TYR A 137 6.75 6.42 -6.41
CA TYR A 137 6.55 5.06 -6.86
C TYR A 137 5.09 4.66 -6.66
N MET A 138 4.58 3.88 -7.62
CA MET A 138 3.18 3.48 -7.67
C MET A 138 3.09 2.10 -8.30
N ASN A 139 2.25 1.24 -7.78
CA ASN A 139 2.06 -0.12 -8.31
C ASN A 139 0.72 -0.25 -9.03
N GLN A 140 0.64 -1.24 -9.91
CA GLN A 140 -0.57 -1.70 -10.57
C GLN A 140 -0.50 -3.22 -10.71
N SER A 141 -1.64 -3.89 -10.62
CA SER A 141 -1.72 -5.35 -10.65
C SER A 141 -2.22 -5.87 -12.01
N ILE A 142 -2.26 -7.20 -12.18
CA ILE A 142 -2.32 -7.84 -13.51
C ILE A 142 -3.59 -7.56 -14.35
N TYR A 143 -4.76 -7.39 -13.73
CA TYR A 143 -6.03 -7.34 -14.46
C TYR A 143 -6.42 -5.95 -14.97
N THR A 144 -5.61 -4.93 -14.70
CA THR A 144 -5.85 -3.56 -15.15
C THR A 144 -4.92 -3.16 -16.28
N ARG A 145 -5.30 -2.11 -17.02
CA ARG A 145 -4.52 -1.58 -18.15
C ARG A 145 -4.38 -0.08 -18.05
N THR A 146 -3.14 0.39 -18.12
CA THR A 146 -2.81 1.83 -18.12
C THR A 146 -2.37 2.29 -19.50
N ASP A 147 -2.95 3.40 -19.96
CA ASP A 147 -2.52 4.25 -21.07
C ASP A 147 -2.49 5.70 -20.57
N THR A 148 -1.41 6.07 -19.88
CA THR A 148 -1.27 7.42 -19.33
C THR A 148 -0.52 8.31 -20.29
N GLU A 149 -1.10 9.45 -20.66
CA GLU A 149 -0.42 10.49 -21.41
C GLU A 149 0.39 11.39 -20.47
N THR A 150 1.63 11.66 -20.85
CA THR A 150 2.49 12.62 -20.16
C THR A 150 3.01 13.64 -21.18
N PRO A 151 3.55 14.80 -20.73
CA PRO A 151 4.27 15.72 -21.62
C PRO A 151 5.45 15.09 -22.39
N ARG A 152 5.88 13.88 -22.01
CA ARG A 152 6.98 13.13 -22.64
C ARG A 152 6.50 11.99 -23.55
N GLY A 153 5.18 11.81 -23.70
CA GLY A 153 4.56 10.74 -24.48
C GLY A 153 3.74 9.79 -23.63
N VAL A 154 3.24 8.74 -24.28
CA VAL A 154 2.32 7.76 -23.66
C VAL A 154 3.10 6.66 -22.95
N VAL A 155 2.78 6.44 -21.67
CA VAL A 155 3.28 5.32 -20.88
C VAL A 155 2.23 4.22 -20.82
N ARG A 156 2.64 2.99 -21.15
CA ARG A 156 1.73 1.84 -21.22
C ARG A 156 2.19 0.69 -20.34
N LEU A 157 1.23 0.16 -19.59
CA LEU A 157 1.38 -1.08 -18.82
C LEU A 157 0.05 -1.87 -18.90
N LYS A 158 0.11 -3.09 -19.42
CA LYS A 158 -1.05 -3.93 -19.74
C LYS A 158 -1.12 -5.21 -18.90
N ALA A 159 -0.44 -5.20 -17.76
CA ALA A 159 -0.27 -6.30 -16.82
C ALA A 159 0.22 -5.72 -15.48
N GLY A 160 0.65 -6.57 -14.54
CA GLY A 160 1.23 -6.11 -13.28
C GLY A 160 2.55 -5.38 -13.50
N GLY A 161 2.88 -4.48 -12.59
CA GLY A 161 4.14 -3.74 -12.60
C GLY A 161 4.11 -2.52 -11.71
N GLY A 162 5.20 -1.76 -11.77
CA GLY A 162 5.35 -0.52 -11.03
C GLY A 162 5.80 0.61 -11.92
N PHE A 163 5.39 1.80 -11.54
CA PHE A 163 5.76 3.06 -12.14
C PHE A 163 6.64 3.87 -11.20
N ARG A 164 7.39 4.78 -11.78
CA ARG A 164 8.05 5.87 -11.06
C ARG A 164 7.76 7.18 -11.76
N TYR A 165 7.31 8.16 -11.00
CA TYR A 165 6.88 9.45 -11.48
C TYR A 165 7.68 10.57 -10.80
N ASN A 166 8.33 11.41 -11.60
CA ASN A 166 8.97 12.62 -11.13
C ASN A 166 7.97 13.78 -11.23
N THR A 167 7.52 14.27 -10.07
CA THR A 167 6.47 15.30 -9.96
C THR A 167 6.89 16.64 -10.54
N SER A 168 8.17 17.02 -10.42
CA SER A 168 8.72 18.27 -10.97
C SER A 168 8.84 18.30 -12.50
N THR A 169 9.15 17.16 -13.11
CA THR A 169 9.39 17.06 -14.57
C THR A 169 8.25 16.41 -15.34
N MET A 170 7.24 15.92 -14.62
CA MET A 170 6.10 15.15 -15.14
C MET A 170 6.53 13.92 -15.95
N ARG A 171 7.69 13.34 -15.63
CA ARG A 171 8.19 12.13 -16.31
C ARG A 171 7.74 10.90 -15.53
N MET A 172 7.00 10.02 -16.20
CA MET A 172 6.59 8.72 -15.71
C MET A 172 7.28 7.61 -16.50
N GLU A 173 7.70 6.55 -15.82
CA GLU A 173 8.35 5.38 -16.44
C GLU A 173 7.86 4.10 -15.77
N VAL A 174 7.83 2.99 -16.52
CA VAL A 174 7.65 1.65 -15.93
C VAL A 174 8.99 1.18 -15.39
N VAL A 175 9.05 0.88 -14.09
CA VAL A 175 10.29 0.45 -13.41
C VAL A 175 10.43 -1.06 -13.41
N PHE A 176 9.35 -1.79 -13.14
CA PHE A 176 9.33 -3.25 -13.20
C PHE A 176 8.02 -3.75 -13.81
N ARG A 177 8.00 -5.01 -14.26
CA ARG A 177 6.83 -5.67 -14.85
C ARG A 177 6.56 -7.02 -14.18
N GLY A 178 5.32 -7.47 -14.21
CA GLY A 178 4.89 -8.73 -13.61
C GLY A 178 4.35 -8.55 -12.20
N LEU A 179 4.33 -9.65 -11.44
CA LEU A 179 3.54 -9.84 -10.22
C LEU A 179 2.03 -9.82 -10.50
N VAL A 180 1.28 -10.56 -9.71
CA VAL A 180 -0.17 -10.72 -9.90
C VAL A 180 -0.92 -9.60 -9.19
N ASN A 181 -0.63 -9.38 -7.90
CA ASN A 181 -1.31 -8.39 -7.08
C ASN A 181 -0.36 -7.69 -6.08
N SER A 182 0.51 -6.80 -6.57
CA SER A 182 1.66 -6.29 -5.81
C SER A 182 1.34 -5.12 -4.87
N TRP A 183 0.58 -5.39 -3.80
CA TRP A 183 0.18 -4.38 -2.80
C TRP A 183 1.29 -3.93 -1.86
N GLY A 184 2.42 -4.63 -1.84
CA GLY A 184 3.58 -4.26 -1.05
C GLY A 184 4.75 -3.77 -1.90
N HIS A 185 5.37 -2.70 -1.45
CA HIS A 185 6.60 -2.13 -1.99
C HIS A 185 7.30 -1.40 -0.86
N GLN A 186 8.57 -1.63 -0.57
CA GLN A 186 9.33 -0.80 0.35
C GLN A 186 10.81 -0.76 -0.06
N PHE A 187 11.48 0.32 0.31
CA PHE A 187 12.92 0.48 0.12
C PHE A 187 13.67 0.23 1.43
N ASP A 188 14.80 -0.44 1.36
CA ASP A 188 15.75 -0.48 2.48
C ASP A 188 16.62 0.79 2.52
N ASP A 189 17.48 0.88 3.53
CA ASP A 189 18.41 2.00 3.73
C ASP A 189 19.41 2.18 2.59
N PHE A 190 19.58 1.16 1.74
CA PHE A 190 20.46 1.17 0.57
C PHE A 190 19.70 1.48 -0.73
N GLY A 191 18.39 1.72 -0.65
CA GLY A 191 17.51 2.00 -1.78
C GLY A 191 17.14 0.79 -2.63
N GLN A 192 17.32 -0.43 -2.12
CA GLN A 192 16.87 -1.66 -2.75
C GLN A 192 15.36 -1.81 -2.61
N SER A 193 14.68 -2.25 -3.68
CA SER A 193 13.22 -2.37 -3.71
C SER A 193 12.78 -3.79 -3.38
N PHE A 194 11.92 -3.91 -2.38
CA PHE A 194 11.28 -5.16 -1.97
C PHE A 194 9.77 -5.08 -2.16
N LEU A 195 9.16 -6.12 -2.73
CA LEU A 195 7.73 -6.16 -3.05
C LEU A 195 7.10 -7.42 -2.46
N THR A 196 5.79 -7.40 -2.23
CA THR A 196 5.00 -8.61 -1.96
C THR A 196 3.97 -8.85 -3.06
N ASP A 197 3.51 -10.09 -3.21
CA ASP A 197 2.46 -10.45 -4.16
C ASP A 197 1.25 -11.08 -3.47
N GLY A 198 0.10 -10.44 -3.60
CA GLY A 198 -1.18 -10.85 -3.04
C GLY A 198 -1.92 -11.93 -3.81
N ALA A 199 -1.39 -12.44 -4.93
CA ALA A 199 -2.02 -13.52 -5.68
C ALA A 199 -1.05 -14.39 -6.49
N GLY A 200 0.26 -14.16 -6.40
CA GLY A 200 1.29 -14.95 -7.07
C GLY A 200 1.73 -16.22 -6.32
N PHE A 201 1.19 -16.46 -5.11
CA PHE A 201 1.57 -17.56 -4.21
C PHE A 201 3.08 -17.64 -3.93
N SER A 202 3.73 -16.49 -3.94
CA SER A 202 5.17 -16.32 -3.85
C SER A 202 5.42 -15.22 -2.83
N GLY A 203 6.51 -15.31 -2.05
CA GLY A 203 6.73 -14.42 -0.91
C GLY A 203 7.19 -13.01 -1.28
N ILE A 204 8.40 -12.64 -0.88
CA ILE A 204 9.01 -11.33 -1.13
C ILE A 204 9.73 -11.34 -2.47
N ALA A 205 9.62 -10.27 -3.26
CA ALA A 205 10.40 -10.05 -4.47
C ALA A 205 11.47 -8.99 -4.23
N TYR A 206 12.69 -9.23 -4.73
CA TYR A 206 13.71 -8.19 -4.86
C TYR A 206 13.66 -7.61 -6.28
N SER A 207 13.43 -6.30 -6.39
CA SER A 207 13.18 -5.59 -7.64
C SER A 207 14.20 -4.48 -7.89
N PHE A 208 14.35 -4.15 -9.16
CA PHE A 208 15.24 -3.09 -9.65
C PHE A 208 14.75 -2.63 -11.03
N PRO A 209 15.21 -1.47 -11.54
CA PRO A 209 14.80 -0.99 -12.86
C PRO A 209 15.04 -2.03 -13.97
N GLY A 210 13.98 -2.38 -14.69
CA GLY A 210 13.98 -3.41 -15.73
C GLY A 210 13.67 -4.83 -15.23
N ALA A 211 13.46 -5.05 -13.94
CA ALA A 211 13.04 -6.33 -13.40
C ALA A 211 11.70 -6.78 -14.03
N ALA A 212 11.61 -8.07 -14.33
CA ALA A 212 10.42 -8.70 -14.87
C ALA A 212 10.11 -9.95 -14.07
N PHE A 213 8.89 -10.04 -13.53
CA PHE A 213 8.39 -11.18 -12.78
C PHE A 213 7.29 -11.88 -13.57
N LYS A 214 6.92 -13.09 -13.14
CA LYS A 214 5.71 -13.70 -13.68
C LYS A 214 4.47 -12.98 -13.11
N PRO A 215 3.42 -12.79 -13.91
CA PRO A 215 3.35 -12.97 -15.37
C PRO A 215 3.77 -11.68 -16.11
N THR A 216 4.75 -11.78 -17.03
CA THR A 216 5.07 -10.70 -17.98
C THR A 216 5.07 -11.27 -19.40
N PRO A 217 3.98 -11.11 -20.18
CA PRO A 217 3.91 -11.61 -21.54
C PRO A 217 5.06 -11.08 -22.42
N GLY A 218 5.70 -11.97 -23.17
CA GLY A 218 6.79 -11.63 -24.09
C GLY A 218 8.14 -11.32 -23.43
N ALA A 219 8.27 -11.42 -22.09
CA ALA A 219 9.55 -11.27 -21.43
C ALA A 219 10.51 -12.40 -21.81
N LYS A 220 11.72 -12.05 -22.25
CA LYS A 220 12.79 -13.03 -22.55
C LYS A 220 13.28 -13.77 -21.30
N ARG A 221 13.26 -13.08 -20.16
CA ARG A 221 13.65 -13.60 -18.85
C ARG A 221 12.72 -13.03 -17.80
N VAL A 222 12.36 -13.86 -16.84
CA VAL A 222 11.63 -13.47 -15.63
C VAL A 222 12.40 -13.93 -14.41
N LEU A 223 12.27 -13.19 -13.32
CA LEU A 223 12.85 -13.47 -12.01
C LEU A 223 11.87 -14.30 -11.17
N GLY A 224 12.43 -15.14 -10.30
CA GLY A 224 11.69 -15.70 -9.17
C GLY A 224 11.64 -14.70 -8.02
N LEU A 225 10.82 -15.00 -7.02
CA LEU A 225 10.82 -14.29 -5.75
C LEU A 225 11.91 -14.85 -4.83
N ILE A 226 12.33 -14.07 -3.85
CA ILE A 226 13.47 -14.36 -2.98
C ILE A 226 13.10 -15.21 -1.75
N SER A 227 11.80 -15.52 -1.58
CA SER A 227 11.31 -16.40 -0.50
C SER A 227 11.17 -17.85 -0.96
N PRO A 228 11.97 -18.79 -0.40
CA PRO A 228 11.79 -20.21 -0.66
C PRO A 228 10.49 -20.72 -0.05
N GLY A 229 9.61 -21.33 -0.85
CA GLY A 229 8.37 -21.94 -0.38
C GLY A 229 7.15 -21.51 -1.18
N SER A 230 5.98 -21.77 -0.61
CA SER A 230 4.69 -21.38 -1.17
C SER A 230 3.95 -20.58 -0.12
N TYR A 231 3.67 -19.32 -0.44
CA TYR A 231 3.05 -18.39 0.48
C TYR A 231 1.62 -18.08 0.01
N PRO A 232 0.70 -17.71 0.90
CA PRO A 232 -0.68 -17.41 0.52
C PRO A 232 -0.79 -16.07 -0.25
N LYS A 233 -1.49 -15.09 0.30
CA LYS A 233 -1.70 -13.76 -0.28
C LYS A 233 -1.12 -12.74 0.69
N PHE A 234 -0.08 -12.04 0.26
CA PHE A 234 0.48 -10.93 1.03
C PHE A 234 -0.09 -9.59 0.60
N ALA A 235 -0.27 -8.70 1.57
CA ALA A 235 -0.63 -7.31 1.38
C ALA A 235 0.37 -6.44 2.13
N SER A 236 0.70 -5.30 1.53
CA SER A 236 1.72 -4.38 2.05
C SER A 236 3.12 -4.98 2.24
N THR A 237 4.07 -4.10 2.51
CA THR A 237 5.47 -4.40 2.83
C THR A 237 5.99 -3.22 3.63
N GLU A 238 6.59 -3.52 4.77
CA GLU A 238 7.39 -2.58 5.57
C GLU A 238 8.73 -3.24 5.90
N ILE A 239 9.77 -2.44 6.15
CA ILE A 239 11.09 -2.92 6.57
C ILE A 239 11.38 -2.30 7.93
N ILE A 240 11.70 -3.14 8.91
CA ILE A 240 12.01 -2.67 10.26
C ILE A 240 13.33 -1.90 10.25
N ALA A 241 13.29 -0.68 10.76
CA ALA A 241 14.45 0.16 10.99
C ALA A 241 14.42 0.79 12.40
N GLY A 242 15.56 1.38 12.79
CA GLY A 242 15.71 2.09 14.06
C GLY A 242 16.02 1.19 15.26
N ASN A 243 15.58 1.60 16.46
CA ASN A 243 15.97 0.95 17.72
C ASN A 243 14.77 0.47 18.57
N SER A 244 13.54 0.62 18.09
CA SER A 244 12.32 0.24 18.84
C SER A 244 12.03 -1.26 18.79
N PHE A 245 12.61 -1.97 17.81
CA PHE A 245 12.56 -3.42 17.69
C PHE A 245 13.93 -4.05 17.98
N PRO A 246 13.98 -5.34 18.37
CA PRO A 246 15.24 -6.03 18.64
C PRO A 246 16.27 -5.89 17.49
N PRO A 247 17.58 -5.86 17.79
CA PRO A 247 18.62 -5.70 16.76
C PRO A 247 18.54 -6.74 15.63
N GLU A 248 18.11 -7.97 15.94
CA GLU A 248 17.95 -9.06 14.97
C GLU A 248 16.73 -8.90 14.05
N TRP A 249 15.87 -7.90 14.29
CA TRP A 249 14.76 -7.56 13.40
C TRP A 249 15.14 -6.48 12.38
N GLN A 250 16.25 -5.78 12.55
CA GLN A 250 16.64 -4.70 11.66
C GLN A 250 16.85 -5.21 10.22
N GLY A 251 16.21 -4.57 9.25
CA GLY A 251 16.18 -5.02 7.85
C GLY A 251 15.21 -6.17 7.57
N SER A 252 14.51 -6.69 8.59
CA SER A 252 13.46 -7.70 8.36
C SER A 252 12.27 -7.08 7.63
N VAL A 253 11.72 -7.85 6.69
CA VAL A 253 10.54 -7.48 5.92
C VAL A 253 9.28 -7.94 6.66
N ILE A 254 8.34 -7.03 6.87
CA ILE A 254 7.03 -7.30 7.46
C ILE A 254 5.95 -7.22 6.39
N THR A 255 5.00 -8.15 6.43
CA THR A 255 3.85 -8.14 5.52
C THR A 255 2.60 -8.71 6.19
N CYS A 256 1.45 -8.37 5.63
CA CYS A 256 0.15 -8.80 6.13
C CYS A 256 -0.35 -10.00 5.33
N ASP A 257 -0.80 -11.05 6.02
CA ASP A 257 -1.50 -12.19 5.42
C ASP A 257 -2.96 -12.14 5.87
N PHE A 258 -3.75 -11.33 5.15
CA PHE A 258 -5.15 -11.08 5.45
C PHE A 258 -6.01 -12.34 5.39
N ARG A 259 -5.60 -13.36 4.61
CA ARG A 259 -6.33 -14.64 4.56
C ARG A 259 -6.13 -15.46 5.83
N ALA A 260 -4.91 -15.45 6.37
CA ALA A 260 -4.54 -16.20 7.56
C ALA A 260 -4.65 -15.40 8.88
N ASN A 261 -5.25 -14.20 8.84
CA ASN A 261 -5.49 -13.34 10.01
C ASN A 261 -4.20 -13.06 10.80
N ARG A 262 -3.11 -12.73 10.09
CA ARG A 262 -1.79 -12.52 10.70
C ARG A 262 -0.94 -11.44 10.03
N VAL A 263 0.04 -10.96 10.78
CA VAL A 263 1.17 -10.15 10.31
C VAL A 263 2.43 -10.96 10.56
N THR A 264 3.24 -11.14 9.52
CA THR A 264 4.36 -12.08 9.50
C THR A 264 5.67 -11.38 9.14
N ARG A 265 6.79 -11.95 9.58
CA ARG A 265 8.13 -11.40 9.38
C ARG A 265 8.98 -12.32 8.55
N PHE A 266 9.84 -11.71 7.76
CA PHE A 266 10.87 -12.37 6.99
C PHE A 266 12.22 -11.75 7.33
N SER A 267 13.16 -12.55 7.83
CA SER A 267 14.56 -12.14 7.87
C SER A 267 15.10 -12.14 6.43
N LEU A 268 16.05 -11.25 6.16
CA LEU A 268 16.62 -11.03 4.84
C LEU A 268 18.13 -11.22 4.90
N GLU A 269 18.66 -12.08 4.04
CA GLU A 269 20.09 -12.34 3.92
C GLU A 269 20.56 -12.10 2.48
N GLU A 270 21.76 -11.53 2.33
CA GLU A 270 22.39 -11.39 1.01
C GLU A 270 22.78 -12.77 0.46
N GLN A 271 22.46 -13.01 -0.81
CA GLN A 271 22.82 -14.23 -1.52
C GLN A 271 23.29 -13.89 -2.94
N GLY A 272 24.61 -13.82 -3.13
CA GLY A 272 25.22 -13.49 -4.40
C GLY A 272 24.93 -12.04 -4.81
N ALA A 273 24.22 -11.85 -5.93
CA ALA A 273 23.80 -10.52 -6.41
C ALA A 273 22.33 -10.19 -6.08
N GLY A 274 21.75 -10.91 -5.13
CA GLY A 274 20.38 -10.70 -4.67
C GLY A 274 20.26 -11.12 -3.21
N PHE A 275 19.08 -11.61 -2.84
CA PHE A 275 18.74 -11.93 -1.46
C PHE A 275 18.01 -13.25 -1.37
N VAL A 276 17.96 -13.79 -0.17
CA VAL A 276 17.06 -14.87 0.23
C VAL A 276 16.36 -14.46 1.53
N THR A 277 15.09 -14.82 1.68
CA THR A 277 14.37 -14.58 2.93
C THR A 277 14.08 -15.87 3.66
N THR A 278 14.07 -15.82 4.99
CA THR A 278 13.54 -16.89 5.85
C THR A 278 12.28 -16.38 6.54
N GLN A 279 11.20 -17.17 6.51
CA GLN A 279 9.99 -16.81 7.28
C GLN A 279 10.25 -17.06 8.76
N GLU A 280 9.96 -16.05 9.56
CA GLU A 280 10.12 -16.04 11.01
C GLU A 280 8.75 -16.16 11.69
N ASP A 281 8.74 -16.16 13.02
CA ASP A 281 7.51 -16.17 13.80
C ASP A 281 6.60 -14.96 13.49
N ASP A 282 5.30 -15.20 13.54
CA ASP A 282 4.28 -14.17 13.30
C ASP A 282 4.32 -13.12 14.43
N LEU A 283 4.31 -11.83 14.05
CA LEU A 283 4.21 -10.71 15.00
C LEU A 283 2.86 -10.72 15.70
N LEU A 284 1.82 -10.98 14.92
CA LEU A 284 0.44 -10.99 15.37
C LEU A 284 -0.31 -12.05 14.57
N ARG A 285 -1.08 -12.87 15.27
CA ARG A 285 -2.01 -13.82 14.69
C ARG A 285 -3.21 -13.96 15.60
N THR A 286 -4.39 -14.07 15.01
CA THR A 286 -5.64 -14.26 15.73
C THR A 286 -6.51 -15.32 15.05
N ALA A 287 -7.42 -15.92 15.83
CA ALA A 287 -8.47 -16.78 15.30
C ALA A 287 -9.70 -15.99 14.84
N SER A 288 -9.75 -14.68 15.09
CA SER A 288 -10.86 -13.84 14.64
C SER A 288 -10.86 -13.74 13.12
N SER A 289 -11.97 -14.16 12.51
CA SER A 289 -12.16 -14.09 11.06
C SER A 289 -12.33 -12.67 10.54
N THR A 290 -12.59 -11.70 11.41
CA THR A 290 -12.76 -10.28 11.06
C THR A 290 -11.43 -9.54 10.94
N PHE A 291 -10.36 -10.02 11.58
CA PHE A 291 -9.04 -9.38 11.52
C PHE A 291 -8.37 -9.62 10.17
N ARG A 292 -8.39 -8.62 9.31
CA ARG A 292 -7.88 -8.61 7.95
C ARG A 292 -6.84 -7.49 7.82
N PRO A 293 -5.59 -7.72 8.29
CA PRO A 293 -4.54 -6.73 8.14
C PRO A 293 -4.23 -6.54 6.66
N ILE A 294 -4.24 -5.30 6.17
CA ILE A 294 -4.07 -4.98 4.75
C ILE A 294 -2.90 -4.02 4.50
N ASP A 295 -2.53 -3.22 5.51
CA ASP A 295 -1.37 -2.33 5.44
C ASP A 295 -0.60 -2.31 6.75
N VAL A 296 0.70 -2.10 6.64
CA VAL A 296 1.61 -2.02 7.77
C VAL A 296 2.60 -0.89 7.50
N LYS A 297 2.86 -0.07 8.52
CA LYS A 297 3.76 1.08 8.41
C LYS A 297 4.48 1.30 9.73
N GLN A 298 5.80 1.51 9.68
CA GLN A 298 6.52 1.98 10.86
C GLN A 298 6.32 3.49 11.01
N GLY A 299 5.87 3.92 12.19
CA GLY A 299 5.65 5.31 12.52
C GLY A 299 6.93 6.04 12.97
N PRO A 300 6.89 7.38 13.06
CA PRO A 300 8.02 8.19 13.50
C PRO A 300 8.39 7.97 14.98
N ASP A 301 7.47 7.44 15.77
CA ASP A 301 7.68 6.98 17.15
C ASP A 301 8.38 5.61 17.23
N GLY A 302 8.60 4.98 16.07
CA GLY A 302 9.21 3.67 15.92
C GLY A 302 8.25 2.49 16.15
N ALA A 303 6.98 2.74 16.48
CA ALA A 303 5.97 1.70 16.58
C ALA A 303 5.57 1.21 15.18
N LEU A 304 5.05 -0.02 15.12
CA LEU A 304 4.53 -0.59 13.89
C LEU A 304 3.00 -0.52 13.89
N TYR A 305 2.45 0.28 12.98
CA TYR A 305 1.03 0.47 12.80
C TYR A 305 0.49 -0.57 11.83
N ILE A 306 -0.71 -1.09 12.11
CA ILE A 306 -1.37 -2.11 11.28
C ILE A 306 -2.77 -1.60 10.94
N ALA A 307 -3.04 -1.42 9.65
CA ALA A 307 -4.38 -1.13 9.17
C ALA A 307 -5.16 -2.45 9.02
N ASP A 308 -6.23 -2.59 9.80
CA ASP A 308 -7.15 -3.72 9.71
C ASP A 308 -8.43 -3.31 8.95
N TRP A 309 -8.74 -4.03 7.86
CA TRP A 309 -9.98 -3.85 7.11
C TRP A 309 -11.23 -4.23 7.93
N SER A 310 -11.08 -5.05 8.96
CA SER A 310 -12.12 -5.41 9.93
C SER A 310 -13.41 -5.97 9.29
N ASN A 311 -13.28 -6.94 8.38
CA ASN A 311 -14.43 -7.55 7.68
C ASN A 311 -14.31 -9.08 7.66
N PRO A 312 -15.37 -9.83 8.03
CA PRO A 312 -15.35 -11.29 7.93
C PRO A 312 -15.18 -11.79 6.50
N ILE A 313 -15.62 -11.02 5.50
CA ILE A 313 -15.66 -11.39 4.09
C ILE A 313 -14.51 -10.76 3.34
N ILE A 314 -13.74 -11.57 2.61
CA ILE A 314 -12.75 -11.05 1.67
C ILE A 314 -13.54 -10.78 0.38
N ASN A 315 -13.72 -9.49 0.07
CA ASN A 315 -14.66 -8.99 -0.93
C ASN A 315 -14.31 -9.32 -2.41
N HIS A 316 -13.69 -10.46 -2.66
CA HIS A 316 -13.18 -10.95 -3.94
C HIS A 316 -14.05 -12.09 -4.53
N GLY A 317 -15.37 -11.96 -4.44
CA GLY A 317 -16.35 -12.90 -5.03
C GLY A 317 -16.64 -14.17 -4.22
N GLU A 318 -16.26 -14.20 -2.94
CA GLU A 318 -16.51 -15.35 -2.04
C GLU A 318 -17.99 -15.49 -1.66
N VAL A 319 -18.72 -14.38 -1.73
CA VAL A 319 -20.17 -14.29 -1.51
C VAL A 319 -20.80 -13.36 -2.55
N ASP A 320 -22.13 -13.34 -2.60
CA ASP A 320 -22.89 -12.40 -3.43
C ASP A 320 -22.53 -10.93 -3.11
N PHE A 321 -22.48 -10.08 -4.13
CA PHE A 321 -22.18 -8.64 -3.97
C PHE A 321 -23.15 -7.89 -3.06
N ARG A 322 -24.34 -8.46 -2.79
CA ARG A 322 -25.37 -7.90 -1.90
C ARG A 322 -25.47 -8.61 -0.55
N ASP A 323 -24.49 -9.42 -0.17
CA ASP A 323 -24.47 -10.09 1.13
C ASP A 323 -24.43 -9.04 2.26
N GLU A 324 -25.37 -9.13 3.22
CA GLU A 324 -25.56 -8.15 4.31
C GLU A 324 -24.35 -8.01 5.25
N ARG A 325 -23.40 -8.93 5.19
CA ARG A 325 -22.17 -8.91 6.01
C ARG A 325 -21.02 -8.09 5.38
N ARG A 326 -21.17 -7.60 4.14
CA ARG A 326 -20.11 -6.86 3.41
C ARG A 326 -19.90 -5.43 3.91
#